data_AF-A0A645JIU8-F1
#
_entry.id   AF-A0A645JIU8-F1
#
_cell.length_a   1.000
_cell.length_b   1.000
_cell.length_c   1.000
_cell.angle_alpha   90.00
_cell.angle_beta   90.00
_cell.angle_gamma   90.00
#
_symmetry.space_group_name_H-M   'P 1'
#
loop_
_entity.id
_entity.type
_entity.pdbx_description
1 polymer ?
#
loop_
_entity_poly.entity_id
_entity_poly.type
_entity_poly.pdbx_seq_one_letter_code
_entity_poly.pdbx_strand_id
1 'polypeptide(L)'
;MTEIGKNAFANCQNLKTIELPSSLIEIGSTAFTGCSSLESIIIPDSVKSVGDNAFLRCVKLREATFSGDELTIGTQIFESCDNVKVMARKNTSAHKYALENNYKFVELK
;
A
#
# COMPACT_ATOMS: atom_id res chain seq x y z
N MET A 1 12.65 -8.84 -10.23
CA MET A 1 12.00 -7.52 -10.41
C MET A 1 12.12 -6.78 -9.10
N THR A 2 12.71 -5.59 -9.12
CA THR A 2 13.02 -4.81 -7.90
C THR A 2 12.14 -3.57 -7.76
N GLU A 3 11.40 -3.18 -8.79
CA GLU A 3 10.62 -1.95 -8.81
C GLU A 3 9.29 -2.17 -9.54
N ILE A 4 8.22 -1.54 -9.02
CA ILE A 4 7.00 -1.26 -9.75
C ILE A 4 7.01 0.23 -10.05
N GLY A 5 7.22 0.59 -11.32
CA GLY A 5 7.38 1.98 -11.73
C GLY A 5 6.13 2.84 -11.54
N LYS A 6 6.33 4.15 -11.67
CA LYS A 6 5.24 5.15 -11.63
C LYS A 6 4.12 4.77 -12.61
N ASN A 7 2.86 4.82 -12.15
CA ASN A 7 1.66 4.46 -12.92
C ASN A 7 1.60 3.03 -13.50
N ALA A 8 2.47 2.08 -13.11
CA ALA A 8 2.58 0.78 -13.79
C ALA A 8 1.26 -0.01 -13.90
N PHE A 9 0.39 0.10 -12.90
CA PHE A 9 -0.95 -0.51 -12.85
C PHE A 9 -2.05 0.54 -12.66
N ALA A 10 -1.82 1.80 -13.03
CA ALA A 10 -2.82 2.85 -12.88
C ALA A 10 -4.08 2.51 -13.69
N ASN A 11 -5.24 2.64 -13.06
CA ASN A 11 -6.57 2.36 -13.58
C ASN A 11 -6.78 0.91 -14.04
N CYS A 12 -6.04 -0.05 -13.50
CA CYS A 12 -6.35 -1.48 -13.67
C CYS A 12 -7.63 -1.85 -12.88
N GLN A 13 -8.78 -1.41 -13.36
CA GLN A 13 -10.08 -1.53 -12.68
C GLN A 13 -10.53 -2.97 -12.44
N ASN A 14 -9.97 -3.94 -13.16
CA ASN A 14 -10.26 -5.36 -12.99
C ASN A 14 -9.24 -6.11 -12.11
N LEU A 15 -8.18 -5.43 -11.66
CA LEU A 15 -7.17 -6.03 -10.78
C LEU A 15 -7.77 -6.24 -9.39
N LYS A 16 -8.09 -7.48 -9.04
CA LYS A 16 -8.64 -7.86 -7.73
C LYS A 16 -7.57 -8.20 -6.71
N THR A 17 -6.53 -8.89 -7.18
CA THR A 17 -5.43 -9.42 -6.38
C THR A 17 -4.14 -9.26 -7.17
N ILE A 18 -3.03 -9.05 -6.45
CA ILE A 18 -1.70 -9.06 -7.02
C ILE A 18 -0.73 -9.69 -6.03
N GLU A 19 0.13 -10.56 -6.52
CA GLU A 19 1.25 -11.10 -5.75
C GLU A 19 2.49 -10.26 -6.05
N LEU A 20 3.02 -9.60 -5.01
CA LEU A 20 4.24 -8.81 -5.13
C LEU A 20 5.46 -9.72 -4.87
N PRO A 21 6.51 -9.65 -5.71
CA PRO A 21 7.68 -10.50 -5.53
C PRO A 21 8.43 -10.12 -4.25
N SER A 22 9.01 -11.11 -3.56
CA SER A 22 9.82 -10.91 -2.33
C SER A 22 11.12 -10.13 -2.57
N SER A 23 11.50 -9.91 -3.83
CA SER A 23 12.63 -9.05 -4.21
C SER A 23 12.24 -7.60 -4.47
N LEU A 24 10.96 -7.22 -4.30
CA LEU A 24 10.47 -5.88 -4.60
C LEU A 24 11.02 -4.86 -3.58
N ILE A 25 11.66 -3.81 -4.08
CA ILE A 25 12.28 -2.76 -3.26
C ILE A 25 11.44 -1.49 -3.27
N GLU A 26 10.80 -1.17 -4.39
CA GLU A 26 10.11 0.12 -4.56
C GLU A 26 8.76 -0.03 -5.27
N ILE A 27 7.76 0.71 -4.75
CA ILE A 27 6.47 0.95 -5.41
C ILE A 27 6.41 2.45 -5.73
N GLY A 28 6.45 2.79 -7.02
CA GLY A 28 6.46 4.17 -7.47
C GLY A 28 5.15 4.91 -7.20
N SER A 29 5.21 6.24 -7.31
CA SER A 29 4.02 7.09 -7.18
C SER A 29 2.93 6.64 -8.14
N THR A 30 1.68 6.74 -7.70
CA THR A 30 0.47 6.39 -8.47
C THR A 30 0.47 4.99 -9.10
N ALA A 31 1.33 4.07 -8.64
CA ALA A 31 1.52 2.75 -9.26
C ALA A 31 0.23 1.94 -9.41
N PHE A 32 -0.69 2.04 -8.45
CA PHE A 32 -1.99 1.34 -8.44
C PHE A 32 -3.17 2.30 -8.33
N THR A 33 -3.00 3.59 -8.66
CA THR A 33 -4.09 4.56 -8.57
C THR A 33 -5.30 4.10 -9.39
N GLY A 34 -6.49 4.13 -8.80
CA GLY A 34 -7.73 3.80 -9.51
C GLY A 34 -7.94 2.30 -9.76
N CYS A 35 -7.17 1.41 -9.12
CA CYS A 35 -7.46 -0.03 -9.08
C CYS A 35 -8.70 -0.31 -8.22
N SER A 36 -9.88 0.05 -8.74
CA SER A 36 -11.15 0.04 -8.01
C SER A 36 -11.67 -1.34 -7.63
N SER A 37 -11.10 -2.42 -8.18
CA SER A 37 -11.40 -3.80 -7.77
C SER A 37 -10.39 -4.41 -6.80
N LEU A 38 -9.29 -3.74 -6.48
CA LEU A 38 -8.27 -4.29 -5.58
C LEU A 38 -8.82 -4.33 -4.16
N GLU A 39 -8.93 -5.53 -3.57
CA GLU A 39 -9.58 -5.73 -2.27
C GLU A 39 -8.57 -5.78 -1.12
N SER A 40 -7.39 -6.35 -1.38
CA SER A 40 -6.31 -6.47 -0.41
C SER A 40 -4.94 -6.38 -1.08
N ILE A 41 -3.95 -5.89 -0.35
CA ILE A 41 -2.55 -5.93 -0.79
C ILE A 41 -1.59 -6.27 0.35
N ILE A 42 -0.58 -7.06 0.03
CA ILE A 42 0.53 -7.39 0.92
C ILE A 42 1.78 -6.73 0.34
N ILE A 43 2.35 -5.80 1.10
CA ILE A 43 3.59 -5.09 0.79
C ILE A 43 4.73 -5.85 1.50
N PRO A 44 5.62 -6.52 0.74
CA PRO A 44 6.70 -7.33 1.30
C PRO A 44 7.66 -6.54 2.21
N ASP A 45 8.37 -7.24 3.08
CA ASP A 45 9.37 -6.67 4.00
C ASP A 45 10.60 -6.09 3.30
N SER A 46 10.85 -6.54 2.06
CA SER A 46 11.89 -6.03 1.18
C SER A 46 11.63 -4.60 0.71
N VAL A 47 10.37 -4.14 0.70
CA VAL A 47 9.99 -2.82 0.18
C VAL A 47 10.51 -1.72 1.10
N LYS A 48 11.27 -0.78 0.52
CA LYS A 48 11.88 0.36 1.22
C LYS A 48 11.15 1.67 0.95
N SER A 49 10.42 1.77 -0.15
CA SER A 49 9.66 2.97 -0.50
C SER A 49 8.32 2.66 -1.16
N VAL A 50 7.31 3.43 -0.77
CA VAL A 50 6.00 3.51 -1.43
C VAL A 50 5.77 4.97 -1.78
N GLY A 51 5.67 5.29 -3.07
CA GLY A 51 5.52 6.66 -3.56
C GLY A 51 4.15 7.25 -3.30
N ASP A 52 4.04 8.57 -3.47
CA ASP A 52 2.79 9.32 -3.28
C ASP A 52 1.63 8.73 -4.08
N ASN A 53 0.44 8.73 -3.49
CA ASN A 53 -0.81 8.31 -4.14
C ASN A 53 -0.79 6.88 -4.70
N ALA A 54 0.13 6.00 -4.26
CA ALA A 54 0.33 4.67 -4.84
C ALA A 54 -0.96 3.85 -4.95
N PHE A 55 -1.88 3.94 -3.97
CA PHE A 55 -3.18 3.26 -3.97
C PHE A 55 -4.37 4.24 -3.91
N LEU A 56 -4.18 5.48 -4.37
CA LEU A 56 -5.23 6.50 -4.45
C LEU A 56 -6.46 5.96 -5.22
N ARG A 57 -7.67 6.18 -4.71
CA ARG A 57 -8.94 5.74 -5.33
C ARG A 57 -9.08 4.23 -5.54
N CYS A 58 -8.36 3.40 -4.77
CA CYS A 58 -8.64 1.98 -4.66
C CYS A 58 -9.87 1.76 -3.75
N VAL A 59 -11.06 2.13 -4.23
CA VAL A 59 -12.29 2.22 -3.42
C VAL A 59 -12.75 0.90 -2.78
N LYS A 60 -12.33 -0.26 -3.31
CA LYS A 60 -12.59 -1.58 -2.71
C LYS A 60 -11.48 -2.09 -1.81
N LEU A 61 -10.37 -1.37 -1.68
CA LEU A 61 -9.27 -1.78 -0.81
C LEU A 61 -9.76 -1.74 0.64
N ARG A 62 -9.70 -2.89 1.31
CA ARG A 62 -10.09 -3.05 2.72
C ARG A 62 -8.90 -3.34 3.60
N GLU A 63 -7.86 -3.97 3.08
CA GLU A 63 -6.74 -4.45 3.87
C GLU A 63 -5.42 -4.18 3.15
N ALA A 64 -4.54 -3.43 3.79
CA ALA A 64 -3.18 -3.19 3.34
C ALA A 64 -2.21 -3.68 4.42
N THR A 65 -1.54 -4.79 4.14
CA THR A 65 -0.58 -5.41 5.04
C THR A 65 0.83 -4.95 4.70
N PHE A 66 1.55 -4.40 5.67
CA PHE A 66 2.96 -4.03 5.55
C PHE A 66 3.79 -5.01 6.38
N SER A 67 4.62 -5.81 5.70
CA SER A 67 5.49 -6.79 6.36
C SER A 67 6.83 -6.20 6.82
N GLY A 68 7.23 -5.05 6.29
CA GLY A 68 8.46 -4.35 6.65
C GLY A 68 8.31 -3.42 7.85
N ASP A 69 9.40 -3.20 8.58
CA ASP A 69 9.42 -2.32 9.74
C ASP A 69 9.71 -0.87 9.39
N GLU A 70 10.69 -0.67 8.51
CA GLU A 70 11.19 0.63 8.10
C GLU A 70 11.04 0.79 6.59
N LEU A 71 10.19 1.74 6.22
CA LEU A 71 10.00 2.17 4.85
C LEU A 71 9.62 3.66 4.81
N THR A 72 9.90 4.29 3.68
CA THR A 72 9.39 5.62 3.36
C THR A 72 8.00 5.48 2.74
N ILE A 73 6.99 6.08 3.37
CA ILE A 73 5.61 6.06 2.89
C ILE A 73 5.28 7.46 2.38
N GLY A 74 4.87 7.53 1.11
CA GLY A 74 4.44 8.75 0.47
C GLY A 74 3.16 9.32 1.08
N THR A 75 2.81 10.50 0.60
CA THR A 75 1.58 11.19 0.99
C THR A 75 0.35 10.55 0.34
N GLN A 76 -0.78 10.58 1.03
CA GLN A 76 -2.09 10.22 0.49
C GLN A 76 -2.18 8.83 -0.19
N ILE A 77 -1.35 7.86 0.23
CA ILE A 77 -1.28 6.55 -0.46
C ILE A 77 -2.60 5.80 -0.48
N PHE A 78 -3.50 6.04 0.48
CA PHE A 78 -4.87 5.48 0.51
C PHE A 78 -5.96 6.56 0.50
N GLU A 79 -5.70 7.73 -0.08
CA GLU A 79 -6.77 8.73 -0.24
C GLU A 79 -7.92 8.17 -1.09
N SER A 80 -9.15 8.52 -0.74
CA SER A 80 -10.37 7.96 -1.34
C SER A 80 -10.50 6.42 -1.23
N CYS A 81 -9.83 5.80 -0.23
CA CYS A 81 -10.07 4.41 0.17
C CYS A 81 -10.92 4.40 1.44
N ASP A 82 -12.25 4.34 1.29
CA ASP A 82 -13.20 4.67 2.36
C ASP A 82 -13.11 3.78 3.62
N ASN A 83 -12.45 2.62 3.58
CA ASN A 83 -12.46 1.64 4.67
C ASN A 83 -11.17 0.81 4.75
N VAL A 84 -10.03 1.35 4.34
CA VAL A 84 -8.77 0.60 4.43
C VAL A 84 -8.35 0.41 5.89
N LYS A 85 -8.00 -0.83 6.24
CA LYS A 85 -7.27 -1.17 7.46
C LYS A 85 -5.80 -1.28 7.11
N VAL A 86 -4.97 -0.53 7.82
CA VAL A 86 -3.51 -0.70 7.77
C VAL A 86 -3.12 -1.76 8.78
N MET A 87 -2.48 -2.81 8.31
CA MET A 87 -2.04 -3.94 9.13
C MET A 87 -0.51 -3.96 9.16
N ALA A 88 0.09 -3.79 10.35
CA ALA A 88 1.54 -3.83 10.52
C ALA A 88 1.92 -4.19 11.97
N ARG A 89 3.21 -4.45 12.22
CA ARG A 89 3.74 -4.51 13.59
C ARG A 89 3.71 -3.11 14.23
N LYS A 90 3.60 -3.04 15.56
CA LYS A 90 3.73 -1.77 16.30
C LYS A 90 5.11 -1.15 16.09
N ASN A 91 5.17 0.18 16.24
CA ASN A 91 6.37 1.02 16.13
C ASN A 91 7.06 1.05 14.75
N THR A 92 6.42 0.48 13.72
CA THR A 92 6.90 0.54 12.33
C THR A 92 6.54 1.86 11.64
N SER A 93 7.13 2.12 10.46
CA SER A 93 6.74 3.27 9.62
C SER A 93 5.25 3.21 9.25
N ALA A 94 4.72 2.03 8.93
CA ALA A 94 3.31 1.85 8.60
C ALA A 94 2.38 2.10 9.79
N HIS A 95 2.79 1.70 11.01
CA HIS A 95 2.06 2.04 12.23
C HIS A 95 2.00 3.56 12.45
N LYS A 96 3.13 4.28 12.32
CA LYS A 96 3.16 5.75 12.45
C LYS A 96 2.27 6.41 11.39
N TYR A 97 2.41 6.00 10.13
CA TYR A 97 1.60 6.51 9.03
C TYR A 97 0.09 6.34 9.26
N ALA A 98 -0.32 5.17 9.76
CA ALA A 98 -1.72 4.91 10.07
C ALA A 98 -2.27 5.86 11.13
N LEU A 99 -1.50 6.11 12.20
CA LEU A 99 -1.88 7.05 13.26
C LEU A 99 -1.96 8.50 12.78
N GLU A 100 -0.94 8.95 12.04
CA GLU A 100 -0.85 10.32 11.52
C GLU A 100 -1.99 10.68 10.55
N ASN A 101 -2.47 9.71 9.78
CA ASN A 101 -3.52 9.89 8.77
C ASN A 101 -4.89 9.38 9.23
N ASN A 102 -5.05 9.01 10.51
CA ASN A 102 -6.30 8.50 11.09
C ASN A 102 -6.87 7.23 10.40
N TYR A 103 -6.00 6.37 9.87
CA TYR A 103 -6.42 5.08 9.31
C TYR A 103 -6.69 4.06 10.42
N LYS A 104 -7.66 3.16 10.19
CA LYS A 104 -7.89 2.03 11.09
C LYS A 104 -6.66 1.12 11.11
N PHE A 105 -6.08 0.93 12.28
CA PHE A 105 -4.89 0.11 12.47
C PHE A 105 -5.24 -1.27 13.05
N VAL A 106 -4.56 -2.31 12.57
CA VAL A 106 -4.61 -3.67 13.12
C VAL A 106 -3.18 -4.17 13.33
N GLU A 107 -2.85 -4.52 14.57
CA GLU A 107 -1.54 -5.06 14.90
C GLU A 107 -1.38 -6.50 14.40
N LEU A 108 -0.28 -6.75 13.69
CA LEU A 108 0.17 -8.11 13.36
C LEU A 108 0.91 -8.70 14.57
N LYS A 109 0.64 -9.98 14.86
CA LYS A 109 1.31 -10.73 15.93
C LYS A 109 2.77 -11.06 15.58
#